data_AF-A0A9D1GCH8-F1
#
_entry.id   AF-A0A9D1GCH8-F1
#
_cell.length_a   1.000
_cell.length_b   1.000
_cell.length_c   1.000
_cell.angle_alpha   90.00
_cell.angle_beta   90.00
_cell.angle_gamma   90.00
#
_symmetry.space_group_name_H-M   'P 1'
#
loop_
_entity.id
_entity.type
_entity.pdbx_description
1 polymer ?
#
loop_
_entity_poly.entity_id
_entity_poly.type
_entity_poly.pdbx_seq_one_letter_code
_entity_poly.pdbx_strand_id
1 'polypeptide(L)'
;MDKSKEKDFFDSPSMITYILIGLLVVLIILSQSFAIRSHMEAGDIFRSIVNHNSIYLISLIYFILIRVKFGKKYFDYLNVIMFVFYLLTTFASLFTIFQSFGFDSILSLTFNVLFTLYFGYSFFTSTVIGKDLKLSDSPLAEINNGQYYYLLIGIIAISLIVSLVSVNSFEDVVVYLLEAIYQFMFVRYIYLYKEYVERKTTVNDKVKEDVLDKKEEAEEVMEDKTTLEIEKPKEVKRRGRPKKNKDEEASK
;
A
#
# COMPACT_ATOMS: atom_id res chain seq x y z
N MET A 1 35.45 0.51 -2.04
CA MET A 1 35.38 0.81 -0.60
C MET A 1 33.95 0.53 -0.18
N ASP A 2 33.79 -0.49 0.66
CA ASP A 2 32.52 -1.14 0.97
C ASP A 2 31.66 -0.23 1.86
N LYS A 3 30.59 0.37 1.32
CA LYS A 3 29.56 1.01 2.14
C LYS A 3 28.72 -0.12 2.73
N SER A 4 29.16 -0.62 3.89
CA SER A 4 28.31 -1.41 4.76
C SER A 4 26.94 -0.74 4.83
N LYS A 5 25.91 -1.48 4.43
CA LYS A 5 24.51 -1.07 4.45
C LYS A 5 24.08 -0.79 5.89
N GLU A 6 24.35 0.41 6.41
CA GLU A 6 23.48 0.99 7.42
C GLU A 6 22.12 1.13 6.73
N LYS A 7 21.22 0.19 7.03
CA LYS A 7 19.80 0.39 6.76
C LYS A 7 19.41 1.59 7.60
N ASP A 8 19.34 2.75 6.96
CA ASP A 8 18.83 3.96 7.59
C ASP A 8 17.48 3.61 8.24
N PHE A 9 17.28 4.00 9.49
CA PHE A 9 16.08 3.56 10.25
C PHE A 9 14.80 4.02 9.54
N PHE A 10 14.91 5.12 8.78
CA PHE A 10 13.89 5.73 7.95
C PHE A 10 13.53 4.93 6.68
N ASP A 11 14.34 3.93 6.33
CA ASP A 11 14.12 3.01 5.20
C ASP A 11 13.69 1.61 5.66
N SER A 12 13.47 1.42 6.97
CA SER A 12 13.03 0.15 7.54
C SER A 12 11.55 0.21 7.93
N PRO A 13 10.64 -0.44 7.15
CA PRO A 13 9.22 -0.46 7.48
C PRO A 13 8.94 -1.00 8.88
N SER A 14 9.73 -1.99 9.32
CA SER A 14 9.59 -2.56 10.66
C SER A 14 9.92 -1.56 11.77
N MET A 15 10.97 -0.74 11.60
CA MET A 15 11.34 0.27 12.60
C MET A 15 10.30 1.38 12.65
N ILE A 16 9.84 1.84 11.48
CA ILE A 16 8.76 2.83 11.37
C ILE A 16 7.50 2.36 12.08
N THR A 17 7.09 1.09 11.91
CA THR A 17 5.94 0.55 12.66
C THR A 17 6.13 0.61 14.17
N TYR A 18 7.32 0.31 14.69
CA TYR A 18 7.57 0.41 16.14
C TYR A 18 7.54 1.84 16.64
N ILE A 19 8.12 2.78 15.89
CA ILE A 19 8.08 4.20 16.21
C ILE A 19 6.62 4.69 16.20
N LEU A 20 5.82 4.29 15.20
CA LEU A 20 4.40 4.63 15.12
C LEU A 20 3.61 4.11 16.34
N ILE A 21 3.83 2.86 16.74
CA ILE A 21 3.20 2.30 17.96
C ILE A 21 3.58 3.13 19.19
N GLY A 22 4.87 3.45 19.36
CA GLY A 22 5.35 4.26 20.48
C GLY A 22 4.74 5.66 20.50
N LEU A 23 4.75 6.37 19.37
CA LEU A 23 4.16 7.69 19.22
C LEU A 23 2.66 7.69 19.51
N LEU A 24 1.92 6.69 19.02
CA LEU A 24 0.50 6.56 19.26
C LEU A 24 0.17 6.33 20.73
N VAL A 25 0.95 5.50 21.42
CA VAL A 25 0.80 5.31 22.89
C VAL A 25 1.02 6.63 23.62
N VAL A 26 2.08 7.36 23.28
CA VAL A 26 2.39 8.65 23.91
C VAL A 26 1.28 9.68 23.62
N LEU A 27 0.82 9.79 22.38
CA LEU A 27 -0.28 10.69 21.99
C LEU A 27 -1.57 10.39 22.75
N ILE A 28 -1.94 9.12 22.87
CA ILE A 28 -3.14 8.70 23.62
C ILE A 28 -3.00 9.06 25.10
N ILE A 29 -1.81 8.87 25.70
CA ILE A 29 -1.60 9.20 27.12
C ILE A 29 -1.61 10.73 27.35
N LEU A 30 -0.92 11.50 26.51
CA LEU A 30 -0.79 12.95 26.69
C LEU A 30 -2.09 13.69 26.39
N SER A 31 -2.81 13.29 25.34
CA SER A 31 -4.13 13.86 25.03
C SER A 31 -5.16 13.65 26.15
N GLN A 32 -4.93 12.70 27.07
CA GLN A 32 -5.74 12.51 28.28
C GLN A 32 -5.14 13.20 29.51
N SER A 33 -3.81 13.22 29.64
CA SER A 33 -3.12 13.80 30.80
C SER A 33 -3.41 15.31 30.96
N PHE A 34 -3.71 16.01 29.87
CA PHE A 34 -4.14 17.42 29.90
C PHE A 34 -5.65 17.60 30.19
N ALA A 35 -6.47 16.58 29.92
CA ALA A 35 -7.91 16.59 30.26
C ALA A 35 -8.19 16.17 31.71
N ILE A 36 -7.27 15.43 32.36
CA ILE A 36 -7.44 14.91 33.71
C ILE A 36 -6.93 15.94 34.73
N ARG A 37 -7.78 16.94 35.00
CA ARG A 37 -7.91 17.47 36.37
C ARG A 37 -9.02 16.68 37.05
N SER A 38 -8.67 15.84 38.03
CA SER A 38 -9.54 15.09 38.96
C SER A 38 -9.86 13.61 38.63
N HIS A 39 -10.09 12.86 39.72
CA HIS A 39 -10.24 11.41 39.86
C HIS A 39 -11.30 10.78 38.95
N MET A 40 -10.89 10.09 37.88
CA MET A 40 -11.79 9.31 37.02
C MET A 40 -11.45 7.82 37.03
N GLU A 41 -12.48 6.96 37.00
CA GLU A 41 -12.32 5.50 36.87
C GLU A 41 -11.85 5.12 35.46
N ALA A 42 -11.18 3.95 35.33
CA ALA A 42 -10.61 3.49 34.07
C ALA A 42 -11.63 3.39 32.90
N GLY A 43 -12.91 3.18 33.21
CA GLY A 43 -13.99 3.15 32.20
C GLY A 43 -14.31 4.52 31.60
N ASP A 44 -14.23 5.59 32.39
CA ASP A 44 -14.47 6.95 31.92
C ASP A 44 -13.29 7.46 31.08
N ILE A 45 -12.08 7.06 31.46
CA ILE A 45 -10.86 7.28 30.66
C ILE A 45 -11.00 6.58 29.30
N PHE A 46 -11.47 5.33 29.26
CA PHE A 46 -11.67 4.60 28.00
C PHE A 46 -12.72 5.25 27.10
N ARG A 47 -13.86 5.69 27.67
CA ARG A 47 -14.90 6.40 26.91
C ARG A 47 -14.41 7.74 26.37
N SER A 48 -13.64 8.49 27.16
CA SER A 48 -13.01 9.74 26.75
C SER A 48 -12.01 9.54 25.60
N ILE A 49 -11.14 8.51 25.70
CA ILE A 49 -10.18 8.15 24.63
C ILE A 49 -10.91 7.79 23.33
N VAL A 50 -11.94 6.96 23.43
CA VAL A 50 -12.74 6.56 22.26
C VAL A 50 -13.45 7.76 21.63
N ASN A 51 -13.80 8.79 22.39
CA ASN A 51 -14.57 9.92 21.89
C ASN A 51 -13.71 11.10 21.38
N HIS A 52 -12.47 11.26 21.83
CA HIS A 52 -11.59 12.37 21.42
C HIS A 52 -10.36 11.95 20.61
N ASN A 53 -9.96 10.67 20.68
CA ASN A 53 -8.73 10.16 20.04
C ASN A 53 -8.98 8.83 19.31
N SER A 54 -10.21 8.60 18.83
CA SER A 54 -10.62 7.36 18.17
C SER A 54 -9.68 6.95 17.05
N ILE A 55 -9.26 7.90 16.20
CA ILE A 55 -8.39 7.59 15.06
C ILE A 55 -7.00 7.13 15.51
N TYR A 56 -6.44 7.70 16.58
CA TYR A 56 -5.16 7.25 17.14
C TYR A 56 -5.27 5.86 17.75
N LEU A 57 -6.36 5.58 18.46
CA LEU A 57 -6.63 4.25 19.00
C LEU A 57 -6.80 3.20 17.90
N ILE A 58 -7.56 3.53 16.85
CA ILE A 58 -7.76 2.66 15.69
C ILE A 58 -6.43 2.39 14.97
N SER A 59 -5.63 3.43 14.72
CA SER A 59 -4.29 3.30 14.15
C SER A 59 -3.37 2.45 15.02
N LEU A 60 -3.45 2.57 16.35
CA LEU A 60 -2.63 1.76 17.26
C LEU A 60 -2.98 0.28 17.14
N ILE A 61 -4.28 -0.04 17.14
CA ILE A 61 -4.77 -1.41 16.93
C ILE A 61 -4.30 -1.93 15.58
N TYR A 62 -4.40 -1.14 14.51
CA TYR A 62 -3.91 -1.50 13.19
C TYR A 62 -2.42 -1.85 13.19
N PHE A 63 -1.56 -0.96 13.71
CA PHE A 63 -0.12 -1.18 13.72
C PHE A 63 0.30 -2.36 14.61
N ILE A 64 -0.42 -2.63 15.70
CA ILE A 64 -0.19 -3.84 16.51
C ILE A 64 -0.59 -5.09 15.73
N LEU A 65 -1.75 -5.08 15.07
CA LEU A 65 -2.26 -6.24 14.35
C LEU A 65 -1.35 -6.65 13.19
N ILE A 66 -0.83 -5.70 12.40
CA ILE A 66 0.08 -6.04 11.28
C ILE A 66 1.41 -6.68 11.74
N ARG A 67 1.79 -6.53 13.02
CA ARG A 67 3.00 -7.16 13.58
C ARG A 67 2.78 -8.63 13.91
N VAL A 68 1.58 -9.01 14.32
CA VAL A 68 1.27 -10.39 14.69
C VAL A 68 0.97 -11.25 13.45
N LYS A 69 1.10 -12.58 13.58
CA LYS A 69 0.84 -13.52 12.48
C LYS A 69 -0.56 -13.34 11.87
N PHE A 70 -1.54 -13.02 12.72
CA PHE A 70 -2.91 -12.76 12.30
C PHE A 70 -2.99 -11.59 11.32
N GLY A 71 -2.49 -10.40 11.66
CA GLY A 71 -2.59 -9.26 10.75
C GLY A 71 -1.72 -9.38 9.51
N LYS A 72 -0.62 -10.13 9.54
CA LYS A 72 0.12 -10.49 8.31
C LYS A 72 -0.73 -11.34 7.35
N LYS A 73 -1.55 -12.25 7.87
CA LYS A 73 -2.45 -13.09 7.07
C LYS A 73 -3.62 -12.28 6.50
N TYR A 74 -4.16 -11.33 7.26
CA TYR A 74 -5.34 -10.54 6.88
C TYR A 74 -4.98 -9.09 6.51
N PHE A 75 -3.77 -8.85 6.01
CA PHE A 75 -3.23 -7.51 5.80
C PHE A 75 -4.12 -6.64 4.88
N ASP A 76 -4.56 -7.18 3.76
CA ASP A 76 -5.41 -6.46 2.82
C ASP A 76 -6.76 -6.07 3.45
N TYR A 77 -7.36 -6.96 4.24
CA TYR A 77 -8.59 -6.67 4.98
C TYR A 77 -8.40 -5.59 6.04
N LEU A 78 -7.27 -5.59 6.75
CA LEU A 78 -6.93 -4.54 7.71
C LEU A 78 -6.77 -3.18 7.01
N ASN A 79 -6.18 -3.15 5.83
CA ASN A 79 -6.05 -1.92 5.03
C ASN A 79 -7.42 -1.43 4.54
N VAL A 80 -8.32 -2.33 4.14
CA VAL A 80 -9.71 -1.96 3.79
C VAL A 80 -10.42 -1.33 4.99
N ILE A 81 -10.31 -1.93 6.18
CA ILE A 81 -10.92 -1.39 7.41
C ILE A 81 -10.34 0.00 7.72
N MET A 82 -9.01 0.16 7.68
CA MET A 82 -8.37 1.47 7.90
C MET A 82 -8.81 2.51 6.87
N PHE A 83 -8.91 2.13 5.60
CA PHE A 83 -9.38 3.03 4.56
C PHE A 83 -10.81 3.52 4.79
N VAL A 84 -11.71 2.65 5.27
CA VAL A 84 -13.06 3.05 5.67
C VAL A 84 -13.03 4.08 6.81
N PHE A 85 -12.18 3.88 7.81
CA PHE A 85 -12.03 4.87 8.88
C PHE A 85 -11.49 6.20 8.37
N TYR A 86 -10.50 6.20 7.48
CA TYR A 86 -10.00 7.43 6.87
C TYR A 86 -11.03 8.13 5.99
N LEU A 87 -11.85 7.40 5.24
CA LEU A 87 -13.00 7.97 4.54
C LEU A 87 -13.96 8.67 5.51
N LEU A 88 -14.30 8.03 6.63
CA LEU A 88 -15.15 8.64 7.66
C LEU A 88 -14.51 9.90 8.25
N THR A 89 -13.20 9.89 8.51
CA THR A 89 -12.45 11.08 8.96
C THR A 89 -12.48 12.20 7.91
N THR A 90 -12.31 11.88 6.63
CA THR A 90 -12.44 12.86 5.54
C THR A 90 -13.84 13.48 5.51
N PHE A 91 -14.90 12.66 5.60
CA PHE A 91 -16.27 13.17 5.67
C PHE A 91 -16.50 14.04 6.91
N ALA A 92 -16.00 13.63 8.08
CA ALA A 92 -16.08 14.44 9.29
C ALA A 92 -15.40 15.82 9.12
N SER A 93 -14.21 15.86 8.52
CA SER A 93 -13.49 17.12 8.26
C SER A 93 -14.23 18.04 7.29
N LEU A 94 -15.01 17.48 6.35
CA LEU A 94 -15.87 18.27 5.47
C LEU A 94 -16.98 18.97 6.26
N PHE A 95 -17.59 18.29 7.25
CA PHE A 95 -18.57 18.92 8.15
C PHE A 95 -17.94 20.01 9.01
N THR A 96 -16.69 19.85 9.45
CA THR A 96 -15.96 20.86 10.23
C THR A 96 -15.84 22.18 9.48
N ILE A 97 -15.63 22.17 8.15
CA ILE A 97 -15.60 23.38 7.33
C ILE A 97 -16.92 24.16 7.40
N PHE A 98 -18.05 23.46 7.40
CA PHE A 98 -19.36 24.10 7.50
C PHE A 98 -19.67 24.62 8.91
N GLN A 99 -19.10 24.01 9.95
CA GLN A 99 -19.30 24.41 11.34
C GLN A 99 -18.37 25.55 11.78
N SER A 100 -17.11 25.52 11.34
CA SER A 100 -16.07 26.48 11.72
C SER A 100 -15.16 26.73 10.53
N PHE A 101 -15.61 27.62 9.64
CA PHE A 101 -14.82 27.97 8.46
C PHE A 101 -13.57 28.75 8.87
N GLY A 102 -12.40 28.17 8.61
CA GLY A 102 -11.11 28.76 8.90
C GLY A 102 -9.98 28.06 8.14
N PHE A 103 -8.80 28.68 8.10
CA PHE A 103 -7.65 28.13 7.37
C PHE A 103 -7.25 26.73 7.89
N ASP A 104 -7.32 26.52 9.21
CA ASP A 104 -7.08 25.23 9.86
C ASP A 104 -8.04 24.13 9.36
N SER A 105 -9.34 24.44 9.28
CA SER A 105 -10.35 23.49 8.76
C SER A 105 -10.11 23.10 7.30
N ILE A 106 -9.62 24.05 6.47
CA ILE A 106 -9.31 23.81 5.06
C ILE A 106 -8.06 22.94 4.93
N LEU A 107 -7.01 23.23 5.72
CA LEU A 107 -5.79 22.42 5.75
C LEU A 107 -6.10 21.00 6.22
N SER A 108 -6.91 20.85 7.27
CA SER A 108 -7.35 19.55 7.77
C SER A 108 -8.13 18.75 6.74
N LEU A 109 -9.11 19.35 6.05
CA LEU A 109 -9.81 18.66 4.95
C LEU A 109 -8.82 18.26 3.84
N THR A 110 -7.97 19.18 3.43
CA THR A 110 -7.02 18.97 2.32
C THR A 110 -6.07 17.82 2.65
N PHE A 111 -5.51 17.80 3.87
CA PHE A 111 -4.72 16.69 4.39
C PHE A 111 -5.52 15.38 4.36
N ASN A 112 -6.72 15.36 4.94
CA ASN A 112 -7.53 14.14 5.04
C ASN A 112 -7.92 13.59 3.66
N VAL A 113 -8.28 14.44 2.70
CA VAL A 113 -8.59 14.02 1.33
C VAL A 113 -7.36 13.38 0.68
N LEU A 114 -6.22 14.08 0.70
CA LEU A 114 -5.00 13.61 0.05
C LEU A 114 -4.43 12.37 0.71
N PHE A 115 -4.48 12.31 2.05
CA PHE A 115 -4.02 11.17 2.81
C PHE A 115 -4.88 9.94 2.50
N THR A 116 -6.20 10.06 2.50
CA THR A 116 -7.12 8.95 2.16
C THR A 116 -6.91 8.48 0.72
N LEU A 117 -6.79 9.40 -0.24
CA LEU A 117 -6.51 9.05 -1.64
C LEU A 117 -5.17 8.34 -1.79
N TYR A 118 -4.11 8.87 -1.16
CA TYR A 118 -2.77 8.27 -1.24
C TYR A 118 -2.71 6.91 -0.54
N PHE A 119 -3.35 6.76 0.61
CA PHE A 119 -3.48 5.48 1.30
C PHE A 119 -4.20 4.45 0.43
N GLY A 120 -5.40 4.80 -0.08
CA GLY A 120 -6.19 3.91 -0.93
C GLY A 120 -5.47 3.52 -2.20
N TYR A 121 -4.87 4.49 -2.89
CA TYR A 121 -4.03 4.24 -4.07
C TYR A 121 -2.87 3.30 -3.71
N SER A 122 -2.10 3.63 -2.68
CA SER A 122 -0.89 2.86 -2.34
C SER A 122 -1.18 1.42 -1.94
N PHE A 123 -2.22 1.17 -1.14
CA PHE A 123 -2.54 -0.17 -0.64
C PHE A 123 -3.39 -0.99 -1.59
N PHE A 124 -4.18 -0.37 -2.48
CA PHE A 124 -5.12 -1.11 -3.33
C PHE A 124 -4.70 -1.25 -4.79
N THR A 125 -3.80 -0.43 -5.38
CA THR A 125 -3.47 -0.53 -6.82
C THR A 125 -3.14 -1.96 -7.26
N SER A 126 -2.42 -2.72 -6.42
CA SER A 126 -1.97 -4.08 -6.75
C SER A 126 -2.88 -5.20 -6.24
N THR A 127 -4.01 -4.87 -5.60
CA THR A 127 -4.99 -5.85 -5.11
C THR A 127 -6.08 -6.10 -6.15
N VAL A 128 -6.93 -7.10 -5.93
CA VAL A 128 -8.10 -7.37 -6.79
C VAL A 128 -9.01 -6.14 -6.87
N ILE A 129 -9.24 -5.47 -5.73
CA ILE A 129 -10.05 -4.25 -5.64
C ILE A 129 -9.50 -3.15 -6.56
N GLY A 130 -8.19 -2.92 -6.56
CA GLY A 130 -7.60 -1.89 -7.41
C GLY A 130 -7.64 -2.21 -8.89
N LYS A 131 -7.55 -3.50 -9.26
CA LYS A 131 -7.71 -3.94 -10.65
C LYS A 131 -9.14 -3.74 -11.14
N ASP A 132 -10.12 -4.11 -10.32
CA ASP A 132 -11.54 -3.96 -10.65
C ASP A 132 -11.94 -2.48 -10.79
N LEU A 133 -11.37 -1.61 -9.95
CA LEU A 133 -11.56 -0.15 -10.00
C LEU A 133 -10.67 0.56 -11.02
N LYS A 134 -9.81 -0.17 -11.74
CA LYS A 134 -8.81 0.38 -12.68
C LYS A 134 -7.99 1.53 -12.08
N LEU A 135 -7.54 1.36 -10.83
CA LEU A 135 -6.76 2.40 -10.13
C LEU A 135 -5.45 2.73 -10.85
N SER A 136 -4.88 1.79 -11.60
CA SER A 136 -3.69 2.01 -12.45
C SER A 136 -3.92 3.03 -13.55
N ASP A 137 -5.17 3.17 -14.01
CA ASP A 137 -5.55 4.03 -15.14
C ASP A 137 -6.26 5.30 -14.64
N SER A 138 -6.36 5.46 -13.32
CA SER A 138 -7.02 6.60 -12.69
C SER A 138 -6.12 7.84 -12.69
N PRO A 139 -6.68 9.06 -12.55
CA PRO A 139 -5.89 10.28 -12.38
C PRO A 139 -4.91 10.22 -11.19
N LEU A 140 -5.14 9.33 -10.22
CA LEU A 140 -4.23 9.12 -9.09
C LEU A 140 -2.89 8.47 -9.53
N ALA A 141 -2.87 7.78 -10.68
CA ALA A 141 -1.66 7.17 -11.21
C ALA A 141 -0.71 8.17 -11.89
N GLU A 142 -1.19 9.37 -12.22
CA GLU A 142 -0.36 10.43 -12.81
C GLU A 142 0.62 11.03 -11.80
N ILE A 143 0.28 10.97 -10.51
CA ILE A 143 1.11 11.48 -9.43
C ILE A 143 2.03 10.35 -8.95
N ASN A 144 3.33 10.57 -9.05
CA ASN A 144 4.29 9.57 -8.60
C ASN A 144 4.33 9.47 -7.06
N ASN A 145 4.82 8.34 -6.54
CA ASN A 145 4.88 8.06 -5.11
C ASN A 145 5.62 9.17 -4.31
N GLY A 146 6.69 9.74 -4.87
CA GLY A 146 7.44 10.82 -4.25
C GLY A 146 6.67 12.15 -4.17
N GLN A 147 5.92 12.49 -5.22
CA GLN A 147 5.08 13.69 -5.26
C GLN A 147 3.98 13.63 -4.19
N TYR A 148 3.29 12.49 -4.06
CA TYR A 148 2.32 12.30 -2.97
C TYR A 148 2.96 12.49 -1.60
N TYR A 149 4.12 11.87 -1.40
CA TYR A 149 4.87 11.97 -0.15
C TYR A 149 5.21 13.43 0.19
N TYR A 150 5.88 14.16 -0.71
CA TYR A 150 6.29 15.54 -0.45
C TYR A 150 5.12 16.51 -0.30
N LEU A 151 4.02 16.29 -1.03
CA LEU A 151 2.82 17.11 -0.91
C LEU A 151 2.21 16.96 0.49
N LEU A 152 2.07 15.73 0.98
CA LEU A 152 1.58 15.47 2.35
C LEU A 152 2.53 16.02 3.41
N ILE A 153 3.86 15.85 3.25
CA ILE A 153 4.83 16.42 4.19
C ILE A 153 4.74 17.96 4.22
N GLY A 154 4.58 18.59 3.06
CA GLY A 154 4.38 20.04 2.97
C GLY A 154 3.15 20.51 3.73
N ILE A 155 2.02 19.81 3.58
CA ILE A 155 0.79 20.13 4.33
C ILE A 155 1.00 19.94 5.83
N ILE A 156 1.60 18.82 6.27
CA ILE A 156 1.90 18.58 7.69
C ILE A 156 2.73 19.72 8.27
N ALA A 157 3.76 20.17 7.56
CA ALA A 157 4.62 21.27 8.00
C ALA A 157 3.84 22.60 8.12
N ILE A 158 3.00 22.92 7.13
CA ILE A 158 2.17 24.13 7.15
C ILE A 158 1.14 24.06 8.29
N SER A 159 0.47 22.92 8.46
CA SER A 159 -0.48 22.69 9.56
C SER A 159 0.20 22.87 10.91
N LEU A 160 1.38 22.29 11.12
CA LEU A 160 2.14 22.47 12.35
C LEU A 160 2.45 23.95 12.62
N ILE A 161 2.89 24.70 11.61
CA ILE A 161 3.16 26.14 11.76
C ILE A 161 1.90 26.88 12.19
N VAL A 162 0.76 26.62 11.54
CA VAL A 162 -0.52 27.25 11.88
C VAL A 162 -0.93 26.94 13.31
N SER A 163 -0.82 25.68 13.74
CA SER A 163 -1.15 25.26 15.11
C SER A 163 -0.20 25.88 16.14
N LEU A 164 1.10 26.00 15.84
CA LEU A 164 2.08 26.60 16.74
C LEU A 164 1.93 28.12 16.87
N VAL A 165 1.38 28.81 15.87
CA VAL A 165 1.10 30.26 15.96
C VAL A 165 -0.14 30.53 16.79
N SER A 166 -1.12 29.63 16.79
CA SER A 166 -2.39 29.80 17.51
C SER A 166 -2.36 29.30 18.96
N VAL A 167 -1.29 28.61 19.35
CA VAL A 167 -1.18 27.93 20.63
C VAL A 167 -0.96 28.89 21.80
N ASN A 168 -1.62 28.62 22.93
CA ASN A 168 -1.52 29.43 24.14
C ASN A 168 -0.92 28.69 25.34
N SER A 169 -0.60 27.40 25.18
CA SER A 169 -0.01 26.56 26.23
C SER A 169 1.17 25.73 25.70
N PHE A 170 2.14 25.45 26.57
CA PHE A 170 3.25 24.55 26.23
C PHE A 170 2.78 23.10 25.99
N GLU A 171 1.69 22.74 26.64
CA GLU A 171 1.09 21.41 26.60
C GLU A 171 0.57 21.09 25.20
N ASP A 172 -0.17 22.03 24.62
CA ASP A 172 -0.65 21.97 23.24
C ASP A 172 0.50 21.96 22.23
N VAL A 173 1.60 22.70 22.48
CA VAL A 173 2.81 22.67 21.63
C VAL A 173 3.36 21.25 21.52
N VAL A 174 3.48 20.55 22.65
CA VAL A 174 3.98 19.17 22.68
C VAL A 174 3.06 18.24 21.91
N VAL A 175 1.74 18.39 22.06
CA VAL A 175 0.75 17.58 21.33
C VAL A 175 0.86 17.82 19.82
N TYR A 176 0.90 19.06 19.36
CA TYR A 176 1.01 19.37 17.93
C TYR A 176 2.30 18.85 17.32
N LEU A 177 3.42 18.92 18.04
CA LEU A 177 4.69 18.35 17.58
C LEU A 177 4.61 16.82 17.45
N LEU A 178 4.06 16.14 18.45
CA LEU A 178 3.92 14.69 18.42
C LEU A 178 2.95 14.23 17.32
N GLU A 179 1.87 14.97 17.10
CA GLU A 179 0.92 14.71 16.03
C GLU A 179 1.57 14.87 14.66
N ALA A 180 2.31 15.94 14.44
CA ALA A 180 3.04 16.16 13.19
C ALA A 180 4.08 15.05 12.94
N ILE A 181 4.82 14.63 13.97
CA ILE A 181 5.77 13.51 13.87
C ILE A 181 5.04 12.21 13.54
N TYR A 182 3.90 11.93 14.18
CA TYR A 182 3.09 10.75 13.89
C TYR A 182 2.60 10.76 12.43
N GLN A 183 2.03 11.87 11.96
CA GLN A 183 1.53 12.01 10.59
C GLN A 183 2.67 11.83 9.58
N PHE A 184 3.83 12.45 9.83
CA PHE A 184 5.04 12.29 9.01
C PHE A 184 5.47 10.82 8.91
N MET A 185 5.56 10.13 10.05
CA MET A 185 5.95 8.72 10.11
C MET A 185 4.93 7.81 9.43
N PHE A 186 3.64 8.14 9.50
CA PHE A 186 2.59 7.38 8.81
C PHE A 186 2.72 7.55 7.31
N VAL A 187 2.82 8.79 6.82
CA VAL A 187 3.01 9.06 5.39
C VAL A 187 4.27 8.35 4.87
N ARG A 188 5.35 8.32 5.67
CA ARG A 188 6.54 7.52 5.34
C ARG A 188 6.27 6.02 5.25
N TYR A 189 5.49 5.46 6.16
CA TYR A 189 5.09 4.05 6.11
C TYR A 189 4.36 3.72 4.79
N ILE A 190 3.42 4.56 4.36
CA ILE A 190 2.69 4.40 3.09
C ILE A 190 3.66 4.44 1.90
N TYR A 191 4.56 5.43 1.91
CA TYR A 191 5.57 5.59 0.86
C TYR A 191 6.44 4.36 0.67
N LEU A 192 6.98 3.81 1.77
CA LEU A 192 7.82 2.62 1.71
C LEU A 192 7.06 1.38 1.24
N TYR A 193 5.78 1.26 1.64
CA TYR A 193 4.94 0.17 1.16
C TYR A 193 4.74 0.26 -0.36
N LYS A 194 4.38 1.44 -0.87
CA LYS A 194 4.17 1.65 -2.31
C LYS A 194 5.46 1.40 -3.10
N GLU A 195 6.60 1.88 -2.61
CA GLU A 195 7.90 1.67 -3.23
C GLU A 195 8.29 0.18 -3.25
N TYR A 196 7.94 -0.58 -2.20
CA TYR A 196 8.11 -2.04 -2.18
C TYR A 196 7.24 -2.73 -3.24
N VAL A 197 5.98 -2.34 -3.37
CA VAL A 197 5.04 -2.89 -4.34
C VAL A 197 5.46 -2.59 -5.78
N GLU A 198 5.88 -1.36 -6.06
CA GLU A 198 6.36 -0.95 -7.39
C GLU A 198 7.62 -1.75 -7.78
N ARG A 199 8.62 -1.84 -6.90
CA ARG A 199 9.81 -2.65 -7.14
C ARG A 199 9.49 -4.12 -7.42
N LYS A 200 8.56 -4.70 -6.65
CA LYS A 200 8.13 -6.09 -6.85
C LYS A 200 7.45 -6.29 -8.20
N THR A 201 6.65 -5.32 -8.65
CA THR A 201 5.95 -5.36 -9.93
C THR A 201 6.94 -5.28 -11.08
N THR A 202 7.88 -4.32 -11.05
CA THR A 202 8.93 -4.16 -12.07
C THR A 202 9.79 -5.42 -12.22
N VAL A 203 10.14 -6.09 -11.11
CA VAL A 203 10.90 -7.35 -11.17
C VAL A 203 10.08 -8.45 -11.84
N ASN A 204 8.80 -8.57 -11.51
CA ASN A 204 7.93 -9.58 -12.13
C ASN A 204 7.73 -9.34 -13.63
N ASP A 205 7.62 -8.08 -14.07
CA ASP A 205 7.42 -7.76 -15.48
C ASP A 205 8.69 -8.04 -16.29
N LYS A 206 9.88 -7.70 -15.77
CA LYS A 206 11.16 -8.08 -16.39
C LYS A 206 11.33 -9.59 -16.54
N VAL A 207 10.96 -10.35 -15.51
CA VAL A 207 11.01 -11.82 -15.57
C VAL A 207 10.03 -12.38 -16.61
N LYS A 208 8.89 -11.72 -16.84
CA LYS A 208 7.94 -12.13 -17.88
C LYS A 208 8.46 -11.79 -19.28
N GLU A 209 9.03 -10.60 -19.48
CA GLU A 209 9.68 -10.21 -20.74
C GLU A 209 10.82 -11.17 -21.08
N ASP A 210 11.73 -11.44 -20.14
CA ASP A 210 12.83 -12.40 -20.34
C ASP A 210 12.37 -13.83 -20.69
N VAL A 211 11.16 -14.22 -20.26
CA VAL A 211 10.56 -15.53 -20.58
C VAL A 211 9.84 -15.49 -21.92
N LEU A 212 9.26 -14.35 -22.31
CA LEU A 212 8.64 -14.16 -23.62
C LEU A 212 9.70 -14.12 -24.71
N ASP A 213 10.77 -13.34 -24.50
CA ASP A 213 11.90 -13.21 -25.44
C ASP A 213 12.56 -14.58 -25.70
N LYS A 214 12.78 -15.38 -24.64
CA LYS A 214 13.30 -16.75 -24.78
C LYS A 214 12.34 -17.72 -25.47
N LYS A 215 11.04 -17.46 -25.42
CA LYS A 215 10.04 -18.24 -26.14
C LYS A 215 10.04 -17.88 -27.63
N GLU A 216 10.10 -16.59 -27.94
CA GLU A 216 10.18 -16.09 -29.31
C GLU A 216 11.49 -16.54 -29.98
N GLU A 217 12.64 -16.46 -29.29
CA GLU A 217 13.92 -17.00 -29.77
C GLU A 217 13.87 -18.52 -30.00
N ALA A 218 13.15 -19.27 -29.15
CA ALA A 218 12.99 -20.71 -29.31
C ALA A 218 12.05 -21.08 -30.47
N GLU A 219 11.03 -20.26 -30.73
CA GLU A 219 10.10 -20.40 -31.86
C GLU A 219 10.78 -20.04 -33.19
N GLU A 220 11.59 -18.97 -33.25
CA GLU A 220 12.42 -18.63 -34.43
C GLU A 220 13.43 -19.74 -34.78
N VAL A 221 14.08 -20.34 -33.77
CA VAL A 221 15.03 -21.45 -33.98
C VAL A 221 14.32 -22.75 -34.43
N MET A 222 13.04 -22.93 -34.10
CA MET A 222 12.25 -24.05 -34.62
C MET A 222 11.75 -23.80 -36.05
N GLU A 223 11.37 -22.56 -36.40
CA GLU A 223 10.99 -22.23 -37.78
C GLU A 223 12.17 -22.34 -38.75
N ASP A 224 13.37 -21.86 -38.38
CA ASP A 224 14.56 -21.89 -39.24
C ASP A 224 15.03 -23.33 -39.55
N LYS A 225 14.86 -24.26 -38.60
CA LYS A 225 15.13 -25.69 -38.82
C LYS A 225 14.12 -26.39 -39.73
N THR A 226 12.89 -25.88 -39.81
CA THR A 226 11.83 -26.47 -40.65
C THR A 226 12.00 -26.08 -42.12
N THR A 227 12.68 -24.96 -42.41
CA THR A 227 13.00 -24.51 -43.78
C THR A 227 14.20 -25.20 -44.43
N LEU A 228 15.07 -25.87 -43.67
CA LEU A 228 16.30 -26.49 -44.20
C LEU A 228 16.17 -27.97 -44.61
N GLU A 229 15.01 -28.62 -44.44
CA GLU A 229 14.80 -30.04 -44.77
C GLU A 229 13.99 -30.32 -46.06
N ILE A 230 13.93 -29.37 -47.01
CA ILE A 230 13.32 -29.60 -48.34
C ILE A 230 14.38 -29.62 -49.45
N GLU A 231 15.33 -30.56 -49.40
CA GLU A 231 16.02 -31.03 -50.61
C GLU A 231 15.70 -32.52 -50.86
N LYS A 232 14.96 -32.74 -51.96
CA LYS A 232 14.47 -34.03 -52.45
C LYS A 232 15.59 -35.07 -52.64
N PRO A 233 15.23 -36.36 -52.50
CA PRO A 233 15.71 -37.36 -53.48
C PRO A 233 14.59 -37.93 -54.36
N LYS A 234 15.06 -38.43 -55.52
CA LYS A 234 14.37 -38.73 -56.78
C LYS A 234 13.37 -39.90 -56.74
N GLU A 235 12.40 -39.82 -57.67
CA GLU A 235 11.47 -40.88 -58.08
C GLU A 235 12.14 -42.25 -58.35
N VAL A 236 11.51 -43.33 -57.88
CA VAL A 236 11.47 -44.62 -58.60
C VAL A 236 10.02 -45.15 -58.60
N LYS A 237 9.42 -45.21 -59.81
CA LYS A 237 8.12 -45.86 -60.07
C LYS A 237 8.27 -47.39 -60.13
N ARG A 238 7.32 -48.14 -59.56
CA ARG A 238 6.34 -48.99 -60.30
C ARG A 238 5.56 -50.00 -59.43
N ARG A 239 4.23 -49.89 -59.55
CA ARG A 239 3.19 -50.94 -59.79
C ARG A 239 3.03 -52.12 -58.81
N GLY A 240 1.79 -52.25 -58.29
CA GLY A 240 1.09 -53.54 -58.20
C GLY A 240 0.42 -53.86 -56.86
N ARG A 241 -0.90 -53.71 -56.78
CA ARG A 241 -1.78 -54.50 -55.87
C ARG A 241 -2.04 -55.87 -56.54
N PRO A 242 -2.32 -56.99 -55.83
CA PRO A 242 -3.61 -57.12 -55.12
C PRO A 242 -3.62 -57.98 -53.82
N LYS A 243 -4.81 -57.96 -53.19
CA LYS A 243 -5.36 -58.63 -51.99
C LYS A 243 -4.98 -60.10 -51.70
N LYS A 244 -5.07 -60.49 -50.41
CA LYS A 244 -5.77 -61.74 -49.98
C LYS A 244 -6.24 -61.67 -48.51
N ASN A 245 -7.52 -61.98 -48.29
CA ASN A 245 -8.16 -62.22 -46.98
C ASN A 245 -7.69 -63.54 -46.35
N LYS A 246 -7.82 -63.67 -45.03
CA LYS A 246 -8.45 -64.83 -44.37
C LYS A 246 -8.80 -64.53 -42.91
N ASP A 247 -10.07 -64.74 -42.60
CA ASP A 247 -10.68 -64.91 -41.28
C ASP A 247 -10.23 -66.22 -40.60
N GLU A 248 -10.77 -66.44 -39.39
CA GLU A 248 -10.77 -67.63 -38.49
C GLU A 248 -9.86 -67.46 -37.26
N GLU A 249 -10.45 -67.06 -36.13
CA GLU A 249 -11.03 -67.92 -35.08
C GLU A 249 -9.97 -68.53 -34.15
N ALA A 250 -9.99 -68.12 -32.88
CA ALA A 250 -10.05 -69.05 -31.75
C ALA A 250 -10.16 -68.30 -30.42
N SER A 251 -11.31 -68.50 -29.79
CA SER A 251 -11.59 -68.38 -28.36
C SER A 251 -10.52 -69.03 -27.47
N LYS A 252 -10.08 -68.30 -26.44
CA LYS A 252 -10.16 -68.70 -25.01
C LYS A 252 -9.78 -67.54 -24.09
#